data_AF-A0A2N2ZTG6-F1
#
_entry.id   AF-A0A2N2ZTG6-F1
#
_cell.length_a   1.000
_cell.length_b   1.000
_cell.length_c   1.000
_cell.angle_alpha   90.00
_cell.angle_beta   90.00
_cell.angle_gamma   90.00
#
_symmetry.space_group_name_H-M   'P 1'
#
loop_
_entity.id
_entity.type
_entity.pdbx_description
1 polymer ?
#
loop_
_entity_poly.entity_id
_entity_poly.type
_entity_poly.pdbx_seq_one_letter_code
_entity_poly.pdbx_strand_id
1 'polypeptide(L)'
;MQTKVLLITPPFTQLNTSYPATAYLKGFLDSKNIATNQCDLSIELFIKIFTKDFIALVFEEAEKNNENIEFSLVYEQQQDYILKVDRVIQFLQQHEVTAAYQMLQHGFLPKAHRSINLNEEEFEYGFGNLGIIDKAKHLATLFIEELGDFIRANVDEFFSFTRYAEQIATAASSFDEIDSYLSFETTIIEDQLLLLMASKLEQYQPDLVCFTIPFPGNLFAALRCAKFIKKHAKKTKIAFGGGYCNTELLLLSDPRIFNYVDFITLNDGEGPLLKLCEFIEKKIEKNELERTYLLENGKVVYQNKTPNTIFHHSNLPAPTYIDLPLHQYISFLDVMNPMHRLWTDGKWNKLTVAHGCYWKQCTFCDVNLDYIANYQNTTAEDLVDKIEKIIAETGTYGFHFVDEAAPPKILRALAEELLKRKIFITWWTNIRFEKTFTPELCALLAKSGCIAVTGGLEVASDRLLEKMKKGVDIAQVARVTNSFSESNIMVHAYLMYGFPTETDQETIDSLEIVRQLFQNNCIQSAFWHLFTTTVHSPIGKNPDDFGIKIIGPKFKGFAQNDLYHIDSLGADHKQYTEGLNLALHNYLNGLGFEVDLQDWFDFKITPTKLPKKLIASFLKK
;
A
#
# COMPACT_ATOMS: atom_id res chain seq x y z
N MET A 1 -17.71 17.35 28.78
CA MET A 1 -17.77 15.90 28.53
C MET A 1 -16.62 15.59 27.61
N GLN A 2 -15.89 14.52 27.85
CA GLN A 2 -14.74 14.18 27.01
C GLN A 2 -15.22 13.55 25.70
N THR A 3 -14.71 14.01 24.57
CA THR A 3 -15.06 13.51 23.23
C THR A 3 -14.71 12.03 23.11
N LYS A 4 -15.67 11.22 22.66
CA LYS A 4 -15.45 9.84 22.24
C LYS A 4 -15.09 9.78 20.77
N VAL A 5 -13.94 9.20 20.45
CA VAL A 5 -13.41 9.10 19.09
C VAL A 5 -13.49 7.65 18.59
N LEU A 6 -13.98 7.47 17.37
CA LEU A 6 -13.89 6.21 16.64
C LEU A 6 -13.00 6.40 15.40
N LEU A 7 -11.85 5.75 15.39
CA LEU A 7 -10.93 5.73 14.26
C LEU A 7 -11.26 4.55 13.33
N ILE A 8 -11.38 4.81 12.03
CA ILE A 8 -11.83 3.81 11.06
C ILE A 8 -10.83 3.68 9.93
N THR A 9 -10.33 2.47 9.71
CA THR A 9 -9.75 2.08 8.42
C THR A 9 -10.91 1.72 7.48
N PRO A 10 -11.11 2.47 6.38
CA PRO A 10 -12.17 2.21 5.41
C PRO A 10 -11.94 0.89 4.67
N PRO A 11 -12.99 0.34 4.05
CA PRO A 11 -12.89 -0.97 3.43
C PRO A 11 -11.91 -1.00 2.25
N PHE A 12 -11.41 -2.22 1.98
CA PHE A 12 -10.48 -2.53 0.88
C PHE A 12 -9.18 -1.72 0.93
N THR A 13 -8.65 -1.51 2.13
CA THR A 13 -7.32 -0.90 2.33
C THR A 13 -6.24 -1.97 2.23
N GLN A 14 -6.32 -2.98 3.10
CA GLN A 14 -5.40 -4.11 3.18
C GLN A 14 -6.10 -5.27 3.90
N LEU A 15 -5.79 -6.53 3.53
CA LEU A 15 -6.48 -7.72 4.05
C LEU A 15 -5.59 -8.67 4.86
N ASN A 16 -4.27 -8.57 4.74
CA ASN A 16 -3.30 -9.39 5.48
C ASN A 16 -2.81 -8.78 6.78
N THR A 17 -2.93 -7.46 6.92
CA THR A 17 -2.55 -6.75 8.15
C THR A 17 -3.26 -5.41 8.22
N SER A 18 -3.31 -4.82 9.42
CA SER A 18 -3.94 -3.53 9.62
C SER A 18 -3.10 -2.40 9.03
N TYR A 19 -3.78 -1.39 8.48
CA TYR A 19 -3.13 -0.15 8.08
C TYR A 19 -2.67 0.62 9.33
N PRO A 20 -1.46 1.22 9.36
CA PRO A 20 -0.88 1.75 10.60
C PRO A 20 -1.61 2.94 11.20
N ALA A 21 -2.24 3.81 10.39
CA ALA A 21 -2.67 5.13 10.84
C ALA A 21 -3.56 5.12 12.09
N THR A 22 -4.57 4.25 12.16
CA THR A 22 -5.47 4.20 13.33
C THR A 22 -4.76 3.72 14.59
N ALA A 23 -3.81 2.79 14.46
CA ALA A 23 -3.05 2.27 15.60
C ALA A 23 -2.13 3.33 16.22
N TYR A 24 -1.47 4.14 15.37
CA TYR A 24 -0.66 5.28 15.81
C TYR A 24 -1.51 6.33 16.52
N LEU A 25 -2.59 6.77 15.86
CA LEU A 25 -3.46 7.82 16.38
C LEU A 25 -4.17 7.37 17.67
N LYS A 26 -4.59 6.11 17.78
CA LYS A 26 -5.15 5.56 19.03
C LYS A 26 -4.10 5.59 20.15
N GLY A 27 -2.89 5.11 19.89
CA GLY A 27 -1.81 5.13 20.89
C GLY A 27 -1.53 6.54 21.39
N PHE A 28 -1.52 7.52 20.47
CA PHE A 28 -1.39 8.93 20.80
C PHE A 28 -2.58 9.46 21.63
N LEU A 29 -3.83 9.27 21.19
CA LEU A 29 -5.02 9.78 21.88
C LEU A 29 -5.21 9.14 23.26
N ASP A 30 -4.92 7.85 23.41
CA ASP A 30 -4.91 7.15 24.70
C ASP A 30 -3.88 7.79 25.66
N SER A 31 -2.70 8.17 25.16
CA SER A 31 -1.70 8.91 25.97
C SER A 31 -2.16 10.31 26.41
N LYS A 32 -3.18 10.86 25.75
CA LYS A 32 -3.85 12.13 26.13
C LYS A 32 -5.12 11.88 26.93
N ASN A 33 -5.38 10.63 27.35
CA ASN A 33 -6.58 10.17 28.05
C ASN A 33 -7.88 10.37 27.26
N ILE A 34 -7.84 10.53 25.93
CA ILE A 34 -9.05 10.70 25.11
C ILE A 34 -9.65 9.32 24.82
N ALA A 35 -10.94 9.14 25.15
CA ALA A 35 -11.64 7.88 24.94
C ALA A 35 -11.70 7.54 23.44
N THR A 36 -10.90 6.57 23.02
CA THR A 36 -10.69 6.26 21.61
C THR A 36 -10.85 4.76 21.36
N ASN A 37 -11.69 4.42 20.39
CA ASN A 37 -11.79 3.08 19.82
C ASN A 37 -11.33 3.09 18.36
N GLN A 38 -10.98 1.92 17.84
CA GLN A 38 -10.69 1.74 16.42
C GLN A 38 -11.37 0.52 15.83
N CYS A 39 -11.60 0.53 14.52
CA CYS A 39 -12.04 -0.64 13.77
C CYS A 39 -11.47 -0.63 12.35
N ASP A 40 -11.45 -1.80 11.73
CA ASP A 40 -10.96 -1.99 10.36
C ASP A 40 -12.08 -2.57 9.49
N LEU A 41 -12.79 -1.68 8.80
CA LEU A 41 -13.87 -2.07 7.91
C LEU A 41 -13.38 -2.83 6.68
N SER A 42 -12.07 -2.83 6.37
CA SER A 42 -11.48 -3.61 5.28
C SER A 42 -11.63 -5.09 5.55
N ILE A 43 -11.05 -5.56 6.65
CA ILE A 43 -11.14 -6.97 6.99
C ILE A 43 -12.54 -7.36 7.45
N GLU A 44 -13.23 -6.48 8.19
CA GLU A 44 -14.58 -6.77 8.69
C GLU A 44 -15.63 -6.91 7.57
N LEU A 45 -15.57 -6.07 6.54
CA LEU A 45 -16.44 -6.23 5.37
C LEU A 45 -16.09 -7.50 4.59
N PHE A 46 -14.81 -7.74 4.35
CA PHE A 46 -14.34 -8.92 3.63
C PHE A 46 -14.88 -10.21 4.26
N ILE A 47 -14.75 -10.39 5.58
CA ILE A 47 -15.25 -11.60 6.25
C ILE A 47 -16.78 -11.73 6.25
N LYS A 48 -17.52 -10.62 6.04
CA LYS A 48 -18.99 -10.65 5.98
C LYS A 48 -19.49 -11.03 4.59
N ILE A 49 -18.79 -10.59 3.55
CA ILE A 49 -19.18 -10.89 2.17
C ILE A 49 -18.67 -12.25 1.69
N PHE A 50 -17.61 -12.79 2.28
CA PHE A 50 -17.14 -14.16 2.01
C PHE A 50 -17.69 -15.15 3.04
N THR A 51 -19.01 -15.22 3.12
CA THR A 51 -19.74 -16.22 3.90
C THR A 51 -20.65 -17.03 3.00
N LYS A 52 -20.97 -18.27 3.39
CA LYS A 52 -21.93 -19.11 2.66
C LYS A 52 -23.21 -18.35 2.30
N ASP A 53 -23.81 -17.68 3.28
CA ASP A 53 -25.09 -17.00 3.12
C ASP A 53 -24.96 -15.80 2.16
N PHE A 54 -23.89 -15.02 2.26
CA PHE A 54 -23.69 -13.88 1.36
C PHE A 54 -23.33 -14.31 -0.06
N ILE A 55 -22.50 -15.34 -0.23
CA ILE A 55 -22.17 -15.86 -1.56
C ILE A 55 -23.40 -16.45 -2.25
N ALA A 56 -24.33 -17.07 -1.51
CA ALA A 56 -25.62 -17.48 -2.07
C ALA A 56 -26.41 -16.26 -2.60
N LEU A 57 -26.47 -15.17 -1.83
CA LEU A 57 -27.11 -13.93 -2.26
C LEU A 57 -26.44 -13.30 -3.49
N VAL A 58 -25.10 -13.39 -3.61
CA VAL A 58 -24.35 -12.92 -4.79
C VAL A 58 -24.82 -13.63 -6.07
N PHE A 59 -24.98 -14.96 -6.03
CA PHE A 59 -25.47 -15.72 -7.18
C PHE A 59 -26.94 -15.39 -7.50
N GLU A 60 -27.80 -15.28 -6.48
CA GLU A 60 -29.20 -14.86 -6.67
C GLU A 60 -29.32 -13.46 -7.28
N GLU A 61 -28.41 -12.54 -6.91
CA GLU A 61 -28.39 -11.18 -7.43
C GLU A 61 -27.90 -11.15 -8.88
N ALA A 62 -26.87 -11.93 -9.22
CA ALA A 62 -26.38 -12.08 -10.59
C ALA A 62 -27.49 -12.61 -11.54
N GLU A 63 -28.30 -13.57 -11.09
CA GLU A 63 -29.44 -14.10 -11.85
C GLU A 63 -30.55 -13.06 -12.10
N LYS A 64 -30.76 -12.12 -11.17
CA LYS A 64 -31.77 -11.06 -11.31
C LYS A 64 -31.34 -9.96 -12.26
N ASN A 65 -30.06 -9.61 -12.24
CA ASN A 65 -29.55 -8.40 -12.88
C ASN A 65 -29.03 -8.63 -14.31
N ASN A 66 -28.65 -9.86 -14.66
CA ASN A 66 -28.00 -10.14 -15.95
C ASN A 66 -28.70 -11.24 -16.75
N GLU A 67 -29.09 -10.91 -17.98
CA GLU A 67 -29.54 -11.91 -18.96
C GLU A 67 -28.39 -12.84 -19.43
N ASN A 68 -27.14 -12.40 -19.27
CA ASN A 68 -25.94 -13.17 -19.62
C ASN A 68 -24.92 -13.07 -18.48
N ILE A 69 -24.76 -14.15 -17.70
CA ILE A 69 -23.85 -14.20 -16.55
C ILE A 69 -22.42 -14.40 -17.04
N GLU A 70 -21.53 -13.47 -16.68
CA GLU A 70 -20.09 -13.60 -16.92
C GLU A 70 -19.45 -14.57 -15.93
N PHE A 71 -18.32 -15.17 -16.30
CA PHE A 71 -17.64 -16.23 -15.55
C PHE A 71 -18.54 -17.48 -15.37
N SER A 72 -19.07 -18.02 -16.47
CA SER A 72 -20.04 -19.13 -16.47
C SER A 72 -19.58 -20.37 -15.69
N LEU A 73 -18.30 -20.76 -15.74
CA LEU A 73 -17.79 -21.90 -14.97
C LEU A 73 -17.89 -21.73 -13.45
N VAL A 74 -17.81 -20.49 -12.95
CA VAL A 74 -18.02 -20.20 -11.52
C VAL A 74 -19.50 -20.39 -11.18
N TYR A 75 -20.37 -19.86 -12.04
CA TYR A 75 -21.82 -19.99 -11.90
C TYR A 75 -22.32 -21.44 -12.00
N GLU A 76 -21.81 -22.23 -12.95
CA GLU A 76 -22.12 -23.66 -13.10
C GLU A 76 -21.73 -24.47 -11.84
N GLN A 77 -20.68 -24.03 -11.14
CA GLN A 77 -20.17 -24.62 -9.90
C GLN A 77 -20.61 -23.85 -8.64
N GLN A 78 -21.62 -22.98 -8.72
CA GLN A 78 -22.00 -22.08 -7.62
C GLN A 78 -22.22 -22.79 -6.27
N GLN A 79 -22.79 -24.00 -6.29
CA GLN A 79 -23.03 -24.77 -5.06
C GLN A 79 -21.73 -25.16 -4.36
N ASP A 80 -20.67 -25.46 -5.10
CA ASP A 80 -19.37 -25.74 -4.51
C ASP A 80 -18.76 -24.50 -3.86
N TYR A 81 -18.86 -23.34 -4.51
CA TYR A 81 -18.38 -22.09 -3.93
C TYR A 81 -19.14 -21.74 -2.64
N ILE A 82 -20.48 -21.79 -2.68
CA ILE A 82 -21.35 -21.51 -1.53
C ILE A 82 -21.00 -22.43 -0.34
N LEU A 83 -20.84 -23.73 -0.58
CA LEU A 83 -20.61 -24.70 0.50
C LEU A 83 -19.20 -24.67 1.09
N LYS A 84 -18.21 -24.17 0.33
CA LYS A 84 -16.79 -24.26 0.69
C LYS A 84 -16.18 -22.95 1.16
N VAL A 85 -16.78 -21.80 0.85
CA VAL A 85 -16.21 -20.47 1.15
C VAL A 85 -15.85 -20.29 2.62
N ASP A 86 -16.70 -20.69 3.57
CA ASP A 86 -16.43 -20.54 5.01
C ASP A 86 -15.16 -21.30 5.43
N ARG A 87 -14.96 -22.52 4.89
CA ARG A 87 -13.80 -23.37 5.17
C ARG A 87 -12.53 -22.81 4.53
N VAL A 88 -12.64 -22.24 3.32
CA VAL A 88 -11.54 -21.58 2.62
C VAL A 88 -11.08 -20.34 3.40
N ILE A 89 -12.01 -19.47 3.81
CA ILE A 89 -11.70 -18.28 4.61
C ILE A 89 -11.05 -18.67 5.94
N GLN A 90 -11.61 -19.64 6.66
CA GLN A 90 -11.02 -20.13 7.91
C GLN A 90 -9.58 -20.62 7.71
N PHE A 91 -9.34 -21.36 6.62
CA PHE A 91 -7.99 -21.84 6.30
C PHE A 91 -7.02 -20.69 6.00
N LEU A 92 -7.42 -19.68 5.24
CA LEU A 92 -6.58 -18.52 4.94
C LEU A 92 -6.31 -17.61 6.16
N GLN A 93 -7.04 -17.79 7.27
CA GLN A 93 -6.79 -17.09 8.55
C GLN A 93 -5.84 -17.85 9.48
N GLN A 94 -6.00 -19.19 9.54
CA GLN A 94 -5.38 -20.03 10.58
C GLN A 94 -4.31 -20.99 10.06
N HIS A 95 -4.30 -21.28 8.76
CA HIS A 95 -3.33 -22.15 8.09
C HIS A 95 -3.24 -23.57 8.67
N GLU A 96 -4.37 -24.12 9.12
CA GLU A 96 -4.41 -25.48 9.70
C GLU A 96 -3.92 -26.53 8.69
N VAL A 97 -2.99 -27.39 9.12
CA VAL A 97 -2.42 -28.44 8.27
C VAL A 97 -3.49 -29.42 7.78
N THR A 98 -4.45 -29.79 8.63
CA THR A 98 -5.57 -30.68 8.24
C THR A 98 -6.48 -30.04 7.19
N ALA A 99 -6.72 -28.73 7.28
CA ALA A 99 -7.41 -27.98 6.24
C ALA A 99 -6.60 -27.95 4.95
N ALA A 100 -5.28 -27.77 5.01
CA ALA A 100 -4.41 -27.79 3.84
C ALA A 100 -4.51 -29.13 3.07
N TYR A 101 -4.49 -30.27 3.78
CA TYR A 101 -4.71 -31.59 3.16
C TYR A 101 -6.08 -31.70 2.49
N GLN A 102 -7.11 -31.08 3.06
CA GLN A 102 -8.46 -31.06 2.49
C GLN A 102 -8.50 -30.21 1.21
N MET A 103 -7.91 -29.01 1.23
CA MET A 103 -7.83 -28.12 0.05
C MET A 103 -7.12 -28.78 -1.13
N LEU A 104 -6.13 -29.62 -0.85
CA LEU A 104 -5.36 -30.35 -1.86
C LEU A 104 -5.99 -31.68 -2.28
N GLN A 105 -7.09 -32.11 -1.65
CA GLN A 105 -7.78 -33.32 -2.12
C GLN A 105 -8.36 -33.07 -3.51
N HIS A 106 -8.18 -34.06 -4.39
CA HIS A 106 -8.70 -34.01 -5.75
C HIS A 106 -10.23 -33.79 -5.73
N GLY A 107 -10.68 -32.73 -6.40
CA GLY A 107 -12.11 -32.38 -6.50
C GLY A 107 -12.70 -31.69 -5.27
N PHE A 108 -11.88 -31.34 -4.26
CA PHE A 108 -12.39 -30.55 -3.14
C PHE A 108 -12.63 -29.09 -3.55
N LEU A 109 -11.66 -28.37 -4.10
CA LEU A 109 -11.92 -27.03 -4.63
C LEU A 109 -12.49 -27.11 -6.06
N PRO A 110 -13.46 -26.26 -6.43
CA PRO A 110 -13.93 -26.15 -7.82
C PRO A 110 -12.79 -25.74 -8.75
N LYS A 111 -12.92 -26.06 -10.04
CA LYS A 111 -11.97 -25.64 -11.08
C LYS A 111 -12.68 -24.72 -12.09
N ALA A 112 -12.38 -23.44 -12.08
CA ALA A 112 -12.90 -22.44 -13.01
C ALA A 112 -11.77 -21.68 -13.75
N HIS A 113 -12.01 -20.43 -14.12
CA HIS A 113 -11.22 -19.69 -15.11
C HIS A 113 -9.75 -19.45 -14.73
N ARG A 114 -9.46 -19.18 -13.46
CA ARG A 114 -8.07 -18.95 -13.00
C ARG A 114 -7.35 -20.28 -12.81
N SER A 115 -8.03 -21.24 -12.22
CA SER A 115 -7.48 -22.55 -11.90
C SER A 115 -7.26 -23.46 -13.12
N ILE A 116 -8.02 -23.29 -14.22
CA ILE A 116 -7.79 -24.02 -15.48
C ILE A 116 -6.51 -23.57 -16.20
N ASN A 117 -6.13 -22.31 -16.04
CA ASN A 117 -4.90 -21.76 -16.62
C ASN A 117 -3.65 -22.10 -15.81
N LEU A 118 -3.80 -22.81 -14.68
CA LEU A 118 -2.65 -23.35 -13.95
C LEU A 118 -2.01 -24.45 -14.77
N ASN A 119 -0.79 -24.20 -15.25
CA ASN A 119 0.05 -25.23 -15.82
C ASN A 119 0.51 -26.17 -14.69
N GLU A 120 0.05 -27.43 -14.70
CA GLU A 120 0.38 -28.42 -13.67
C GLU A 120 1.89 -28.66 -13.54
N GLU A 121 2.67 -28.54 -14.63
CA GLU A 121 4.13 -28.67 -14.60
C GLU A 121 4.80 -27.46 -13.93
N GLU A 122 4.34 -26.23 -14.20
CA GLU A 122 4.83 -25.02 -13.51
C GLU A 122 4.40 -24.99 -12.04
N PHE A 123 3.20 -25.49 -11.74
CA PHE A 123 2.69 -25.65 -10.39
C PHE A 123 3.53 -26.66 -9.61
N GLU A 124 3.81 -27.85 -10.14
CA GLU A 124 4.68 -28.82 -9.45
C GLU A 124 6.14 -28.35 -9.35
N TYR A 125 6.68 -27.71 -10.40
CA TYR A 125 8.05 -27.19 -10.41
C TYR A 125 8.23 -26.01 -9.44
N GLY A 126 7.35 -25.01 -9.52
CA GLY A 126 7.38 -23.85 -8.65
C GLY A 126 7.15 -24.22 -7.18
N PHE A 127 6.28 -25.21 -6.90
CA PHE A 127 5.99 -25.66 -5.54
C PHE A 127 6.83 -26.88 -5.10
N GLY A 128 7.81 -27.30 -5.89
CA GLY A 128 8.68 -28.45 -5.55
C GLY A 128 9.44 -28.27 -4.23
N ASN A 129 9.74 -27.02 -3.87
CA ASN A 129 10.39 -26.64 -2.61
C ASN A 129 9.43 -26.08 -1.54
N LEU A 130 8.14 -25.92 -1.84
CA LEU A 130 7.17 -25.25 -0.96
C LEU A 130 6.35 -26.25 -0.15
N GLY A 131 6.01 -25.85 1.08
CA GLY A 131 5.25 -26.69 2.02
C GLY A 131 3.81 -26.91 1.60
N ILE A 132 3.17 -27.93 2.18
CA ILE A 132 1.76 -28.26 1.93
C ILE A 132 0.80 -27.07 2.16
N ILE A 133 1.10 -26.25 3.17
CA ILE A 133 0.32 -25.07 3.52
C ILE A 133 0.33 -24.06 2.36
N ASP A 134 1.48 -23.82 1.75
CA ASP A 134 1.61 -22.84 0.67
C ASP A 134 0.86 -23.31 -0.58
N LYS A 135 0.99 -24.59 -0.95
CA LYS A 135 0.21 -25.17 -2.06
C LYS A 135 -1.29 -24.97 -1.83
N ALA A 136 -1.77 -25.29 -0.62
CA ALA A 136 -3.17 -25.12 -0.27
C ALA A 136 -3.58 -23.64 -0.24
N LYS A 137 -2.74 -22.73 0.28
CA LYS A 137 -3.00 -21.28 0.30
C LYS A 137 -3.15 -20.71 -1.10
N HIS A 138 -2.32 -21.14 -2.04
CA HIS A 138 -2.41 -20.69 -3.42
C HIS A 138 -3.75 -21.08 -4.05
N LEU A 139 -4.15 -22.36 -3.96
CA LEU A 139 -5.44 -22.80 -4.49
C LEU A 139 -6.63 -22.12 -3.78
N ALA A 140 -6.55 -21.93 -2.46
CA ALA A 140 -7.53 -21.18 -1.70
C ALA A 140 -7.59 -19.70 -2.09
N THR A 141 -6.46 -19.09 -2.45
CA THR A 141 -6.40 -17.71 -2.97
C THR A 141 -7.11 -17.62 -4.31
N LEU A 142 -6.81 -18.52 -5.24
CA LEU A 142 -7.48 -18.56 -6.56
C LEU A 142 -8.99 -18.75 -6.43
N PHE A 143 -9.44 -19.60 -5.51
CA PHE A 143 -10.87 -19.76 -5.22
C PHE A 143 -11.55 -18.44 -4.83
N ILE A 144 -10.90 -17.65 -3.97
CA ILE A 144 -11.43 -16.34 -3.54
C ILE A 144 -11.34 -15.32 -4.68
N GLU A 145 -10.26 -15.32 -5.46
CA GLU A 145 -10.10 -14.44 -6.61
C GLU A 145 -11.15 -14.71 -7.70
N GLU A 146 -11.48 -15.98 -7.96
CA GLU A 146 -12.54 -16.36 -8.92
C GLU A 146 -13.91 -15.85 -8.46
N LEU A 147 -14.22 -15.90 -7.15
CA LEU A 147 -15.41 -15.28 -6.60
C LEU A 147 -15.37 -13.75 -6.70
N GLY A 148 -14.21 -13.13 -6.47
CA GLY A 148 -14.04 -11.69 -6.62
C GLY A 148 -14.28 -11.22 -8.05
N ASP A 149 -13.74 -11.93 -9.03
CA ASP A 149 -13.97 -11.65 -10.46
C ASP A 149 -15.46 -11.82 -10.82
N PHE A 150 -16.11 -12.87 -10.31
CA PHE A 150 -17.54 -13.11 -10.51
C PHE A 150 -18.40 -11.97 -9.93
N ILE A 151 -18.12 -11.55 -8.69
CA ILE A 151 -18.80 -10.44 -8.02
C ILE A 151 -18.63 -9.16 -8.84
N ARG A 152 -17.39 -8.88 -9.27
CA ARG A 152 -17.08 -7.67 -10.02
C ARG A 152 -17.85 -7.60 -11.35
N ALA A 153 -17.91 -8.70 -12.07
CA ALA A 153 -18.55 -8.73 -13.38
C ALA A 153 -20.08 -8.73 -13.31
N ASN A 154 -20.67 -9.30 -12.25
CA ASN A 154 -22.11 -9.57 -12.22
C ASN A 154 -22.91 -8.81 -11.14
N VAL A 155 -22.26 -8.26 -10.11
CA VAL A 155 -22.95 -7.70 -8.93
C VAL A 155 -22.51 -6.28 -8.60
N ASP A 156 -21.20 -6.00 -8.60
CA ASP A 156 -20.65 -4.68 -8.25
C ASP A 156 -19.41 -4.40 -9.09
N GLU A 157 -19.56 -3.57 -10.14
CA GLU A 157 -18.49 -3.24 -11.09
C GLU A 157 -17.23 -2.62 -10.45
N PHE A 158 -17.39 -2.03 -9.25
CA PHE A 158 -16.31 -1.37 -8.52
C PHE A 158 -15.61 -2.29 -7.51
N PHE A 159 -16.06 -3.54 -7.37
CA PHE A 159 -15.49 -4.49 -6.43
C PHE A 159 -14.03 -4.82 -6.74
N SER A 160 -13.17 -4.70 -5.72
CA SER A 160 -11.75 -5.06 -5.77
C SER A 160 -11.22 -5.26 -4.36
N PHE A 161 -10.38 -6.29 -4.14
CA PHE A 161 -9.90 -6.68 -2.81
C PHE A 161 -9.08 -5.60 -2.09
N THR A 162 -8.37 -4.75 -2.82
CA THR A 162 -7.46 -3.74 -2.24
C THR A 162 -7.61 -2.34 -2.84
N ARG A 163 -8.56 -2.14 -3.77
CA ARG A 163 -8.71 -0.91 -4.58
C ARG A 163 -10.16 -0.67 -5.05
N TYR A 164 -11.12 -0.67 -4.12
CA TYR A 164 -12.54 -0.49 -4.46
C TYR A 164 -12.80 0.88 -5.10
N ALA A 165 -13.48 0.94 -6.24
CA ALA A 165 -13.81 2.21 -6.91
C ALA A 165 -12.61 3.17 -7.14
N GLU A 166 -11.36 2.67 -7.18
CA GLU A 166 -10.15 3.50 -7.29
C GLU A 166 -10.19 4.43 -8.50
N GLN A 167 -10.76 3.96 -9.62
CA GLN A 167 -10.89 4.72 -10.85
C GLN A 167 -11.73 6.00 -10.69
N ILE A 168 -12.72 6.00 -9.79
CA ILE A 168 -13.62 7.14 -9.57
C ILE A 168 -12.90 8.29 -8.83
N ALA A 169 -11.94 7.96 -7.97
CA ALA A 169 -11.27 8.93 -7.10
C ALA A 169 -9.86 9.33 -7.56
N THR A 170 -9.26 8.54 -8.46
CA THR A 170 -7.91 8.78 -8.99
C THR A 170 -7.92 9.96 -9.96
N ALA A 171 -7.08 10.97 -9.69
CA ALA A 171 -6.96 12.18 -10.51
C ALA A 171 -8.30 12.94 -10.74
N ALA A 172 -9.27 12.80 -9.84
CA ALA A 172 -10.58 13.44 -9.88
C ALA A 172 -10.48 14.96 -9.61
N SER A 173 -10.04 15.73 -10.61
CA SER A 173 -9.92 17.20 -10.49
C SER A 173 -11.21 17.91 -10.06
N SER A 174 -12.37 17.29 -10.30
CA SER A 174 -13.71 17.73 -9.89
C SER A 174 -14.38 16.67 -9.01
N PHE A 175 -15.29 17.10 -8.13
CA PHE A 175 -16.11 16.21 -7.30
C PHE A 175 -17.36 15.67 -8.04
N ASP A 176 -17.61 16.07 -9.29
CA ASP A 176 -18.85 15.78 -10.02
C ASP A 176 -19.17 14.28 -10.12
N GLU A 177 -18.18 13.48 -10.50
CA GLU A 177 -18.34 12.05 -10.73
C GLU A 177 -18.61 11.32 -9.40
N ILE A 178 -17.83 11.62 -8.37
CA ILE A 178 -18.02 11.08 -7.01
C ILE A 178 -19.42 11.44 -6.49
N ASP A 179 -19.85 12.70 -6.61
CA ASP A 179 -21.16 13.17 -6.17
C ASP A 179 -22.30 12.43 -6.90
N SER A 180 -22.14 12.22 -8.21
CA SER A 180 -23.07 11.44 -9.03
C SER A 180 -23.18 10.00 -8.55
N TYR A 181 -22.06 9.29 -8.38
CA TYR A 181 -22.07 7.90 -7.92
C TYR A 181 -22.63 7.77 -6.49
N LEU A 182 -22.35 8.74 -5.61
CA LEU A 182 -22.93 8.77 -4.27
C LEU A 182 -24.45 8.96 -4.27
N SER A 183 -25.05 9.39 -5.39
CA SER A 183 -26.50 9.51 -5.55
C SER A 183 -27.19 8.20 -5.95
N PHE A 184 -26.46 7.24 -6.51
CA PHE A 184 -26.99 5.95 -6.92
C PHE A 184 -27.35 5.08 -5.71
N GLU A 185 -28.23 4.10 -5.95
CA GLU A 185 -28.58 3.07 -4.98
C GLU A 185 -27.35 2.27 -4.57
N THR A 186 -27.43 1.65 -3.40
CA THR A 186 -26.34 0.86 -2.84
C THR A 186 -26.36 -0.55 -3.44
N THR A 187 -25.17 -1.12 -3.68
CA THR A 187 -25.05 -2.55 -3.98
C THR A 187 -25.26 -3.39 -2.72
N ILE A 188 -25.48 -4.70 -2.86
CA ILE A 188 -25.60 -5.60 -1.71
C ILE A 188 -24.35 -5.63 -0.82
N ILE A 189 -23.18 -5.27 -1.37
CA ILE A 189 -21.91 -5.16 -0.64
C ILE A 189 -21.89 -3.85 0.17
N GLU A 190 -22.30 -2.74 -0.46
CA GLU A 190 -22.44 -1.47 0.23
C GLU A 190 -23.48 -1.56 1.36
N ASP A 191 -24.57 -2.30 1.18
CA ASP A 191 -25.55 -2.55 2.24
C ASP A 191 -24.93 -3.27 3.45
N GLN A 192 -24.09 -4.29 3.22
CA GLN A 192 -23.35 -4.94 4.32
C GLN A 192 -22.37 -3.99 5.00
N LEU A 193 -21.67 -3.13 4.24
CA LEU A 193 -20.81 -2.09 4.80
C LEU A 193 -21.60 -1.13 5.70
N LEU A 194 -22.79 -0.70 5.26
CA LEU A 194 -23.64 0.21 6.04
C LEU A 194 -24.22 -0.46 7.29
N LEU A 195 -24.54 -1.76 7.23
CA LEU A 195 -24.93 -2.55 8.40
C LEU A 195 -23.80 -2.66 9.43
N LEU A 196 -22.56 -2.90 8.97
CA LEU A 196 -21.38 -2.88 9.84
C LEU A 196 -21.20 -1.50 10.47
N MET A 197 -21.29 -0.43 9.69
CA MET A 197 -21.19 0.93 10.19
C MET A 197 -22.28 1.23 11.25
N ALA A 198 -23.53 0.80 11.02
CA ALA A 198 -24.61 0.94 11.99
C ALA A 198 -24.27 0.24 13.32
N SER A 199 -23.74 -0.98 13.26
CA SER A 199 -23.31 -1.74 14.44
C SER A 199 -22.20 -1.03 15.22
N LYS A 200 -21.19 -0.44 14.53
CA LYS A 200 -20.12 0.31 15.19
C LYS A 200 -20.62 1.59 15.86
N LEU A 201 -21.57 2.30 15.23
CA LEU A 201 -22.19 3.48 15.84
C LEU A 201 -22.98 3.14 17.10
N GLU A 202 -23.72 2.03 17.08
CA GLU A 202 -24.48 1.55 18.24
C GLU A 202 -23.54 1.11 19.38
N GLN A 203 -22.49 0.37 19.05
CA GLN A 203 -21.52 -0.16 20.02
C GLN A 203 -20.74 0.96 20.72
N TYR A 204 -20.19 1.92 19.97
CA TYR A 204 -19.24 2.90 20.51
C TYR A 204 -19.87 4.26 20.84
N GLN A 205 -21.01 4.59 20.24
CA GLN A 205 -21.69 5.87 20.38
C GLN A 205 -20.72 7.08 20.29
N PRO A 206 -19.96 7.21 19.18
CA PRO A 206 -18.90 8.21 19.07
C PRO A 206 -19.44 9.63 18.88
N ASP A 207 -18.73 10.60 19.46
CA ASP A 207 -18.94 12.04 19.20
C ASP A 207 -18.21 12.47 17.92
N LEU A 208 -17.09 11.81 17.60
CA LEU A 208 -16.27 12.04 16.42
C LEU A 208 -15.90 10.69 15.77
N VAL A 209 -16.18 10.55 14.48
CA VAL A 209 -15.71 9.45 13.64
C VAL A 209 -14.63 9.98 12.70
N CYS A 210 -13.46 9.35 12.72
CA CYS A 210 -12.33 9.73 11.88
C CYS A 210 -12.01 8.60 10.89
N PHE A 211 -12.06 8.88 9.58
CA PHE A 211 -11.60 7.96 8.55
C PHE A 211 -10.18 8.32 8.12
N THR A 212 -9.28 7.33 8.12
CA THR A 212 -8.01 7.45 7.38
C THR A 212 -8.28 7.10 5.92
N ILE A 213 -7.99 7.99 4.99
CA ILE A 213 -8.12 7.78 3.54
C ILE A 213 -6.71 7.64 2.99
N PRO A 214 -6.13 6.42 2.95
CA PRO A 214 -4.75 6.26 2.54
C PRO A 214 -4.56 6.37 1.02
N PHE A 215 -5.52 5.87 0.25
CA PHE A 215 -5.46 5.81 -1.21
C PHE A 215 -6.78 6.27 -1.86
N PRO A 216 -6.80 6.59 -3.15
CA PRO A 216 -8.02 6.98 -3.87
C PRO A 216 -9.16 5.95 -3.72
N GLY A 217 -8.84 4.66 -3.80
CA GLY A 217 -9.82 3.56 -3.67
C GLY A 217 -10.51 3.46 -2.30
N ASN A 218 -10.15 4.28 -1.33
CA ASN A 218 -10.82 4.28 -0.02
C ASN A 218 -11.77 5.47 0.18
N LEU A 219 -11.66 6.50 -0.67
CA LEU A 219 -12.44 7.73 -0.52
C LEU A 219 -13.94 7.46 -0.68
N PHE A 220 -14.34 6.75 -1.73
CA PHE A 220 -15.74 6.55 -2.06
C PHE A 220 -16.49 5.80 -0.95
N ALA A 221 -15.95 4.68 -0.48
CA ALA A 221 -16.55 3.90 0.59
C ALA A 221 -16.62 4.69 1.91
N ALA A 222 -15.58 5.48 2.24
CA ALA A 222 -15.63 6.38 3.39
C ALA A 222 -16.73 7.45 3.26
N LEU A 223 -16.94 8.01 2.05
CA LEU A 223 -18.03 8.96 1.79
C LEU A 223 -19.42 8.30 1.89
N ARG A 224 -19.58 7.05 1.46
CA ARG A 224 -20.81 6.26 1.69
C ARG A 224 -21.10 6.08 3.17
N CYS A 225 -20.10 5.67 3.96
CA CYS A 225 -20.24 5.59 5.42
C CYS A 225 -20.56 6.97 6.03
N ALA A 226 -19.90 8.04 5.58
CA ALA A 226 -20.14 9.40 6.05
C ALA A 226 -21.57 9.87 5.75
N LYS A 227 -22.09 9.60 4.53
CA LYS A 227 -23.48 9.86 4.13
C LYS A 227 -24.46 9.15 5.09
N PHE A 228 -24.19 7.89 5.41
CA PHE A 228 -24.99 7.11 6.34
C PHE A 228 -24.95 7.70 7.76
N ILE A 229 -23.77 8.04 8.28
CA ILE A 229 -23.60 8.67 9.60
C ILE A 229 -24.37 10.00 9.66
N LYS A 230 -24.26 10.88 8.66
CA LYS A 230 -25.02 12.14 8.61
C LYS A 230 -26.53 11.93 8.67
N LYS A 231 -27.04 10.87 8.05
CA LYS A 231 -28.48 10.53 8.04
C LYS A 231 -28.95 9.98 9.39
N HIS A 232 -28.18 9.08 10.01
CA HIS A 232 -28.62 8.28 11.15
C HIS A 232 -28.08 8.75 12.52
N ALA A 233 -26.97 9.47 12.55
CA ALA A 233 -26.27 9.94 13.76
C ALA A 233 -25.89 11.44 13.65
N LYS A 234 -26.89 12.31 13.44
CA LYS A 234 -26.73 13.76 13.17
C LYS A 234 -25.86 14.56 14.15
N LYS A 235 -25.63 14.05 15.37
CA LYS A 235 -24.80 14.71 16.39
C LYS A 235 -23.32 14.34 16.25
N THR A 236 -23.02 13.17 15.69
CA THR A 236 -21.66 12.68 15.48
C THR A 236 -20.98 13.50 14.39
N LYS A 237 -19.78 13.98 14.69
CA LYS A 237 -18.91 14.69 13.75
C LYS A 237 -18.07 13.71 12.94
N ILE A 238 -17.73 14.09 11.71
CA ILE A 238 -16.99 13.24 10.78
C ILE A 238 -15.74 13.99 10.33
N ALA A 239 -14.57 13.38 10.47
CA ALA A 239 -13.30 13.91 10.00
C ALA A 239 -12.59 12.93 9.06
N PHE A 240 -11.98 13.42 7.98
CA PHE A 240 -11.07 12.65 7.14
C PHE A 240 -9.62 13.10 7.36
N GLY A 241 -8.68 12.17 7.22
CA GLY A 241 -7.23 12.42 7.16
C GLY A 241 -6.54 11.29 6.38
N GLY A 242 -5.21 11.19 6.45
CA GLY A 242 -4.45 10.11 5.79
C GLY A 242 -3.83 10.52 4.46
N GLY A 243 -3.21 9.54 3.78
CA GLY A 243 -2.41 9.73 2.56
C GLY A 243 -3.11 10.58 1.51
N TYR A 244 -4.30 10.17 1.07
CA TYR A 244 -5.06 10.87 0.02
C TYR A 244 -5.39 12.33 0.38
N CYS A 245 -5.61 12.62 1.67
CA CYS A 245 -5.83 13.99 2.11
C CYS A 245 -4.55 14.83 1.95
N ASN A 246 -3.39 14.22 2.22
CA ASN A 246 -2.07 14.83 2.21
C ASN A 246 -1.38 14.87 0.84
N THR A 247 -1.96 14.23 -0.17
CA THR A 247 -1.50 14.28 -1.56
C THR A 247 -2.55 14.96 -2.42
N GLU A 248 -3.72 14.34 -2.61
CA GLU A 248 -4.75 14.81 -3.55
C GLU A 248 -5.54 16.01 -3.03
N LEU A 249 -5.89 16.07 -1.74
CA LEU A 249 -6.76 17.11 -1.17
C LEU A 249 -6.01 18.28 -0.52
N LEU A 250 -4.72 18.44 -0.82
CA LEU A 250 -3.93 19.57 -0.30
C LEU A 250 -4.51 20.92 -0.72
N LEU A 251 -5.01 21.01 -1.94
CA LEU A 251 -5.79 22.13 -2.44
C LEU A 251 -7.24 21.69 -2.57
N LEU A 252 -8.13 22.31 -1.81
CA LEU A 252 -9.56 22.00 -1.81
C LEU A 252 -10.39 23.27 -1.78
N SER A 253 -11.28 23.43 -2.76
CA SER A 253 -12.22 24.56 -2.83
C SER A 253 -13.66 24.14 -3.13
N ASP A 254 -13.89 22.90 -3.57
CA ASP A 254 -15.22 22.37 -3.81
C ASP A 254 -15.94 22.13 -2.47
N PRO A 255 -17.06 22.84 -2.20
CA PRO A 255 -17.76 22.71 -0.93
C PRO A 255 -18.57 21.41 -0.81
N ARG A 256 -18.83 20.68 -1.90
CA ARG A 256 -19.76 19.53 -1.91
C ARG A 256 -19.30 18.36 -1.05
N ILE A 257 -17.99 18.15 -0.91
CA ILE A 257 -17.48 17.11 0.01
C ILE A 257 -17.95 17.33 1.45
N PHE A 258 -18.15 18.58 1.88
CA PHE A 258 -18.66 18.92 3.22
C PHE A 258 -20.15 18.68 3.41
N ASN A 259 -20.87 18.21 2.38
CA ASN A 259 -22.18 17.58 2.58
C ASN A 259 -22.05 16.24 3.32
N TYR A 260 -20.88 15.61 3.26
CA TYR A 260 -20.59 14.30 3.82
C TYR A 260 -19.73 14.39 5.08
N VAL A 261 -18.73 15.26 5.11
CA VAL A 261 -17.77 15.39 6.23
C VAL A 261 -17.92 16.73 6.96
N ASP A 262 -17.49 16.79 8.22
CA ASP A 262 -17.39 18.06 8.96
C ASP A 262 -15.99 18.68 8.83
N PHE A 263 -14.94 17.84 8.82
CA PHE A 263 -13.55 18.27 8.84
C PHE A 263 -12.68 17.42 7.91
N ILE A 264 -11.63 18.02 7.36
CA ILE A 264 -10.53 17.30 6.71
C ILE A 264 -9.23 17.83 7.30
N THR A 265 -8.43 16.97 7.92
CA THR A 265 -7.16 17.33 8.55
C THR A 265 -5.98 16.94 7.66
N LEU A 266 -4.95 17.78 7.63
CA LEU A 266 -3.74 17.58 6.87
C LEU A 266 -2.51 17.32 7.76
N ASN A 267 -1.50 16.72 7.14
CA ASN A 267 -0.23 16.26 7.67
C ASN A 267 -0.39 15.27 8.84
N ASP A 268 0.55 15.29 9.79
CA ASP A 268 0.53 14.47 11.01
C ASP A 268 -0.75 14.71 11.81
N GLY A 269 -1.52 13.64 12.03
CA GLY A 269 -2.88 13.71 12.57
C GLY A 269 -2.97 13.98 14.07
N GLU A 270 -1.89 13.79 14.84
CA GLU A 270 -1.86 13.92 16.30
C GLU A 270 -2.29 15.32 16.78
N GLY A 271 -1.66 16.36 16.23
CA GLY A 271 -1.99 17.76 16.56
C GLY A 271 -3.41 18.16 16.16
N PRO A 272 -3.79 18.04 14.87
CA PRO A 272 -5.10 18.43 14.37
C PRO A 272 -6.24 17.67 15.04
N LEU A 273 -6.11 16.35 15.27
CA LEU A 273 -7.16 15.58 15.95
C LEU A 273 -7.30 15.97 17.41
N LEU A 274 -6.21 16.27 18.12
CA LEU A 274 -6.28 16.80 19.48
C LEU A 274 -7.04 18.12 19.51
N LYS A 275 -6.74 19.04 18.58
CA LYS A 275 -7.45 20.32 18.43
C LYS A 275 -8.92 20.14 18.05
N LEU A 276 -9.25 19.20 17.19
CA LEU A 276 -10.64 18.87 16.87
C LEU A 276 -11.41 18.34 18.08
N CYS A 277 -10.80 17.48 18.91
CA CYS A 277 -11.41 17.03 20.16
C CYS A 277 -11.67 18.23 21.08
N GLU A 278 -10.67 19.08 21.32
CA GLU A 278 -10.82 20.30 22.13
C GLU A 278 -11.93 21.23 21.60
N PHE A 279 -12.05 21.36 20.27
CA PHE A 279 -13.07 22.17 19.62
C PHE A 279 -14.48 21.59 19.81
N ILE A 280 -14.65 20.28 19.65
CA ILE A 280 -15.92 19.58 19.87
C ILE A 280 -16.35 19.69 21.35
N GLU A 281 -15.38 19.64 22.27
CA GLU A 281 -15.60 19.86 23.70
C GLU A 281 -15.85 21.34 24.07
N LYS A 282 -15.76 22.26 23.09
CA LYS A 282 -15.89 23.71 23.24
C LYS A 282 -14.84 24.33 24.16
N LYS A 283 -13.63 23.76 24.19
CA LYS A 283 -12.47 24.29 24.94
C LYS A 283 -11.69 25.34 24.15
N ILE A 284 -11.74 25.25 22.83
CA ILE A 284 -11.08 26.17 21.90
C ILE A 284 -12.08 26.66 20.86
N GLU A 285 -11.75 27.79 20.23
CA GLU A 285 -12.52 28.35 19.13
C GLU A 285 -12.03 27.82 17.77
N LYS A 286 -12.86 27.98 16.73
CA LYS A 286 -12.55 27.47 15.37
C LYS A 286 -11.24 28.00 14.78
N ASN A 287 -10.84 29.22 15.14
CA ASN A 287 -9.60 29.87 14.67
C ASN A 287 -8.36 29.30 15.36
N GLU A 288 -8.55 28.43 16.35
CA GLU A 288 -7.48 27.69 17.01
C GLU A 288 -7.25 26.30 16.42
N LEU A 289 -8.07 25.87 15.46
CA LEU A 289 -7.85 24.65 14.72
C LEU A 289 -6.55 24.73 13.90
N GLU A 290 -5.91 23.58 13.77
CA GLU A 290 -4.63 23.44 13.08
C GLU A 290 -4.82 22.53 11.88
N ARG A 291 -4.28 22.92 10.72
CA ARG A 291 -4.25 22.12 9.50
C ARG A 291 -5.61 21.48 9.14
N THR A 292 -6.71 22.22 9.29
CA THR A 292 -8.07 21.69 9.17
C THR A 292 -8.88 22.47 8.15
N TYR A 293 -9.38 21.79 7.12
CA TYR A 293 -10.45 22.31 6.28
C TYR A 293 -11.82 22.08 6.92
N LEU A 294 -12.70 23.08 6.79
CA LEU A 294 -14.11 23.01 7.13
C LEU A 294 -14.94 23.92 6.23
N LEU A 295 -16.26 23.77 6.29
CA LEU A 295 -17.20 24.66 5.61
C LEU A 295 -17.62 25.82 6.52
N GLU A 296 -17.41 27.05 6.05
CA GLU A 296 -17.88 28.27 6.72
C GLU A 296 -18.62 29.16 5.72
N ASN A 297 -19.86 29.54 6.06
CA ASN A 297 -20.72 30.38 5.21
C ASN A 297 -20.84 29.88 3.76
N GLY A 298 -20.91 28.55 3.59
CA GLY A 298 -21.00 27.89 2.28
C GLY A 298 -19.70 27.84 1.49
N LYS A 299 -18.56 28.20 2.09
CA LYS A 299 -17.24 28.19 1.46
C LYS A 299 -16.28 27.29 2.22
N VAL A 300 -15.40 26.62 1.48
CA VAL A 300 -14.29 25.86 2.08
C VAL A 300 -13.30 26.84 2.68
N VAL A 301 -12.95 26.64 3.95
CA VAL A 301 -11.99 27.45 4.70
C VAL A 301 -10.93 26.53 5.31
N TYR A 302 -9.67 26.90 5.13
CA TYR A 302 -8.54 26.25 5.79
C TYR A 302 -8.18 27.00 7.07
N GLN A 303 -8.49 26.41 8.23
CA GLN A 303 -8.05 26.92 9.52
C GLN A 303 -6.69 26.34 9.87
N ASN A 304 -5.73 27.23 10.14
CA ASN A 304 -4.37 26.82 10.47
C ASN A 304 -3.73 27.81 11.46
N LYS A 305 -4.02 27.64 12.75
CA LYS A 305 -3.34 28.38 13.82
C LYS A 305 -1.84 28.09 13.77
N THR A 306 -1.03 29.14 13.65
CA THR A 306 0.43 29.04 13.68
C THR A 306 1.02 29.75 14.92
N PRO A 307 2.12 29.25 15.51
CA PRO A 307 2.79 27.98 15.18
C PRO A 307 1.90 26.77 15.50
N ASN A 308 2.01 25.71 14.70
CA ASN A 308 1.28 24.47 14.94
C ASN A 308 1.84 23.74 16.17
N THR A 309 0.99 22.92 16.79
CA THR A 309 1.38 21.95 17.80
C THR A 309 2.15 20.81 17.13
N ILE A 310 3.42 20.63 17.52
CA ILE A 310 4.31 19.59 16.95
C ILE A 310 4.54 18.50 17.99
N PHE A 311 4.27 17.26 17.61
CA PHE A 311 4.64 16.08 18.37
C PHE A 311 5.81 15.39 17.67
N HIS A 312 6.98 15.44 18.31
CA HIS A 312 8.17 14.82 17.75
C HIS A 312 8.08 13.29 17.82
N HIS A 313 8.60 12.61 16.80
CA HIS A 313 8.67 11.14 16.70
C HIS A 313 9.24 10.47 17.96
N SER A 314 10.27 11.08 18.56
CA SER A 314 10.90 10.62 19.80
C SER A 314 9.99 10.68 21.04
N ASN A 315 8.90 11.42 20.98
CA ASN A 315 7.98 11.66 22.10
C ASN A 315 6.62 10.99 21.87
N LEU A 316 6.41 10.37 20.71
CA LEU A 316 5.18 9.65 20.40
C LEU A 316 5.18 8.29 21.11
N PRO A 317 4.04 7.86 21.69
CA PRO A 317 3.93 6.55 22.32
C PRO A 317 3.99 5.43 21.26
N ALA A 318 4.10 4.18 21.72
CA ALA A 318 3.91 3.03 20.83
C ALA A 318 2.48 3.06 20.23
N PRO A 319 2.33 2.72 18.94
CA PRO A 319 1.04 2.35 18.37
C PRO A 319 0.35 1.27 19.20
N THR A 320 -0.97 1.28 19.25
CA THR A 320 -1.75 0.20 19.88
C THR A 320 -2.65 -0.48 18.88
N TYR A 321 -2.67 -1.81 18.96
CA TYR A 321 -3.47 -2.68 18.09
C TYR A 321 -4.74 -3.18 18.77
N ILE A 322 -5.01 -2.69 19.99
CA ILE A 322 -6.24 -2.98 20.74
C ILE A 322 -7.46 -2.54 19.90
N ASP A 323 -8.53 -3.31 19.98
CA ASP A 323 -9.78 -3.22 19.20
C ASP A 323 -9.70 -3.74 17.75
N LEU A 324 -8.51 -3.97 17.19
CA LEU A 324 -8.37 -4.53 15.84
C LEU A 324 -8.53 -6.06 15.83
N PRO A 325 -9.18 -6.64 14.80
CA PRO A 325 -9.44 -8.08 14.73
C PRO A 325 -8.21 -8.87 14.21
N LEU A 326 -7.10 -8.85 14.95
CA LEU A 326 -5.80 -9.39 14.52
C LEU A 326 -5.83 -10.87 14.07
N HIS A 327 -6.78 -11.66 14.56
CA HIS A 327 -6.94 -13.07 14.19
C HIS A 327 -7.75 -13.29 12.90
N GLN A 328 -8.40 -12.25 12.36
CA GLN A 328 -9.28 -12.35 11.19
C GLN A 328 -8.58 -11.98 9.88
N TYR A 329 -7.42 -11.31 9.92
CA TYR A 329 -6.63 -11.00 8.71
C TYR A 329 -6.24 -12.26 7.94
N ILE A 330 -6.21 -12.13 6.61
CA ILE A 330 -6.13 -13.20 5.62
C ILE A 330 -4.75 -13.22 4.99
N SER A 331 -4.13 -14.38 4.85
CA SER A 331 -2.89 -14.52 4.11
C SER A 331 -3.16 -15.06 2.71
N PHE A 332 -3.04 -14.20 1.71
CA PHE A 332 -3.13 -14.61 0.30
C PHE A 332 -1.77 -15.06 -0.21
N LEU A 333 -1.80 -15.98 -1.17
CA LEU A 333 -0.61 -16.42 -1.88
C LEU A 333 -0.88 -16.41 -3.39
N ASP A 334 -0.84 -15.21 -3.95
CA ASP A 334 -1.00 -14.90 -5.36
C ASP A 334 0.30 -15.16 -6.14
N VAL A 335 1.44 -14.82 -5.55
CA VAL A 335 2.76 -14.95 -6.19
C VAL A 335 3.68 -15.89 -5.41
N MET A 336 4.40 -16.73 -6.15
CA MET A 336 5.30 -17.73 -5.58
C MET A 336 6.62 -17.13 -5.07
N ASN A 337 7.07 -16.02 -5.67
CA ASN A 337 8.30 -15.32 -5.32
C ASN A 337 8.29 -14.95 -3.82
N PRO A 338 9.23 -15.48 -3.00
CA PRO A 338 9.25 -15.25 -1.55
C PRO A 338 9.31 -13.79 -1.12
N MET A 339 9.89 -12.91 -1.95
CA MET A 339 9.93 -11.47 -1.68
C MET A 339 8.54 -10.85 -1.83
N HIS A 340 7.80 -11.18 -2.91
CA HIS A 340 6.44 -10.65 -3.13
C HIS A 340 5.45 -11.06 -2.04
N ARG A 341 5.66 -12.24 -1.43
CA ARG A 341 4.83 -12.71 -0.32
C ARG A 341 4.83 -11.79 0.89
N LEU A 342 5.85 -10.96 1.09
CA LEU A 342 5.90 -10.05 2.24
C LEU A 342 4.75 -9.03 2.25
N TRP A 343 4.16 -8.75 1.09
CA TRP A 343 3.04 -7.81 0.98
C TRP A 343 1.67 -8.49 1.12
N THR A 344 1.54 -9.78 0.82
CA THR A 344 0.27 -10.51 0.75
C THR A 344 0.12 -11.63 1.79
N ASP A 345 1.23 -12.17 2.28
CA ASP A 345 1.32 -13.26 3.26
C ASP A 345 1.98 -12.76 4.56
N GLY A 346 1.43 -13.19 5.69
CA GLY A 346 1.95 -12.89 7.02
C GLY A 346 1.37 -11.62 7.67
N LYS A 347 1.45 -11.63 9.00
CA LYS A 347 0.99 -10.55 9.88
C LYS A 347 2.18 -9.69 10.27
N TRP A 348 2.18 -8.43 9.84
CA TRP A 348 3.28 -7.51 10.06
C TRP A 348 2.85 -6.36 10.95
N ASN A 349 3.41 -6.28 12.16
CA ASN A 349 3.31 -5.05 12.96
C ASN A 349 4.00 -3.92 12.17
N LYS A 350 3.35 -2.77 12.08
CA LYS A 350 3.84 -1.60 11.34
C LYS A 350 4.44 -0.61 12.33
N LEU A 351 5.72 -0.29 12.16
CA LEU A 351 6.42 0.69 13.00
C LEU A 351 7.31 1.55 12.11
N THR A 352 7.58 2.79 12.51
CA THR A 352 8.43 3.72 11.77
C THR A 352 9.72 3.91 12.56
N VAL A 353 10.86 3.69 11.93
CA VAL A 353 12.18 3.86 12.55
C VAL A 353 12.53 5.35 12.63
N ALA A 354 12.27 6.10 11.56
CA ALA A 354 12.40 7.55 11.47
C ALA A 354 11.24 8.16 10.66
N HIS A 355 10.70 9.27 11.14
CA HIS A 355 9.70 10.02 10.39
C HIS A 355 10.39 10.88 9.31
N GLY A 356 9.81 10.97 8.11
CA GLY A 356 10.39 11.68 6.97
C GLY A 356 11.62 11.02 6.33
N CYS A 357 12.11 11.65 5.26
CA CYS A 357 13.25 11.14 4.49
C CYS A 357 14.51 11.98 4.74
N TYR A 358 15.60 11.35 5.21
CA TYR A 358 16.87 12.04 5.43
C TYR A 358 17.55 12.52 4.14
N TRP A 359 17.21 11.92 2.98
CA TRP A 359 17.81 12.26 1.69
C TRP A 359 17.18 13.52 1.06
N LYS A 360 15.84 13.57 0.99
CA LYS A 360 15.00 14.72 0.57
C LYS A 360 15.47 15.51 -0.67
N GLN A 361 16.20 14.88 -1.57
CA GLN A 361 16.77 15.53 -2.77
C GLN A 361 16.21 14.99 -4.08
N CYS A 362 15.52 13.83 -4.06
CA CYS A 362 14.98 13.21 -5.26
C CYS A 362 14.02 14.17 -5.98
N THR A 363 14.25 14.40 -7.27
CA THR A 363 13.48 15.40 -8.04
C THR A 363 12.08 14.94 -8.43
N PHE A 364 11.84 13.62 -8.42
CA PHE A 364 10.55 12.99 -8.73
C PHE A 364 9.69 12.73 -7.48
N CYS A 365 10.30 12.74 -6.29
CA CYS A 365 9.61 12.45 -5.03
C CYS A 365 8.97 13.74 -4.50
N ASP A 366 7.89 13.59 -3.74
CA ASP A 366 7.15 14.69 -3.13
C ASP A 366 7.86 15.27 -1.89
N VAL A 367 9.16 15.53 -2.00
CA VAL A 367 10.07 15.97 -0.91
C VAL A 367 9.66 17.27 -0.20
N ASN A 368 8.63 17.96 -0.70
CA ASN A 368 8.08 19.17 -0.12
C ASN A 368 6.85 18.91 0.77
N LEU A 369 6.28 17.71 0.74
CA LEU A 369 5.19 17.32 1.63
C LEU A 369 5.73 17.15 3.05
N ASP A 370 4.92 17.54 4.04
CA ASP A 370 5.35 17.64 5.43
C ASP A 370 5.91 16.31 5.97
N TYR A 371 5.19 15.21 5.68
CA TYR A 371 5.57 13.87 6.12
C TYR A 371 6.88 13.33 5.51
N ILE A 372 7.37 13.94 4.43
CA ILE A 372 8.68 13.60 3.82
C ILE A 372 9.75 14.61 4.23
N ALA A 373 9.41 15.90 4.20
CA ALA A 373 10.34 17.00 4.44
C ALA A 373 10.83 17.07 5.89
N ASN A 374 9.96 16.70 6.84
CA ASN A 374 10.20 16.81 8.27
C ASN A 374 10.93 15.58 8.83
N TYR A 375 12.20 15.41 8.49
CA TYR A 375 12.98 14.28 9.00
C TYR A 375 13.20 14.34 10.52
N GLN A 376 12.81 13.28 11.22
CA GLN A 376 12.96 13.12 12.67
C GLN A 376 13.40 11.71 13.04
N ASN A 377 14.38 11.63 13.93
CA ASN A 377 14.86 10.37 14.50
C ASN A 377 14.28 10.09 15.89
N THR A 378 14.41 8.84 16.31
CA THR A 378 14.31 8.43 17.71
C THR A 378 15.56 7.63 18.10
N THR A 379 15.57 7.10 19.32
CA THR A 379 16.63 6.22 19.86
C THR A 379 16.31 4.76 19.59
N ALA A 380 17.33 3.90 19.58
CA ALA A 380 17.13 2.46 19.46
C ALA A 380 16.39 1.90 20.68
N GLU A 381 16.65 2.44 21.87
CA GLU A 381 15.97 2.08 23.11
C GLU A 381 14.46 2.34 23.02
N ASP A 382 14.05 3.53 22.56
CA ASP A 382 12.63 3.86 22.36
C ASP A 382 11.96 2.94 21.31
N LEU A 383 12.65 2.64 20.20
CA LEU A 383 12.12 1.71 19.19
C LEU A 383 11.91 0.31 19.78
N VAL A 384 12.88 -0.19 20.55
CA VAL A 384 12.80 -1.52 21.15
C VAL A 384 11.75 -1.56 22.26
N ASP A 385 11.59 -0.50 23.06
CA ASP A 385 10.49 -0.38 24.03
C ASP A 385 9.11 -0.46 23.33
N LYS A 386 8.96 0.22 22.19
CA LYS A 386 7.75 0.16 21.36
C LYS A 386 7.52 -1.23 20.78
N ILE A 387 8.58 -1.89 20.30
CA ILE A 387 8.52 -3.28 19.79
C ILE A 387 8.04 -4.24 20.88
N GLU A 388 8.59 -4.16 22.09
CA GLU A 388 8.18 -5.02 23.22
C GLU A 388 6.71 -4.83 23.57
N LYS A 389 6.24 -3.58 23.61
CA LYS A 389 4.83 -3.27 23.88
C LYS A 389 3.91 -3.82 22.78
N ILE A 390 4.28 -3.64 21.51
CA ILE A 390 3.50 -4.16 20.39
C ILE A 390 3.45 -5.70 20.42
N ILE A 391 4.58 -6.39 20.69
CA ILE A 391 4.61 -7.85 20.82
C ILE A 391 3.68 -8.31 21.95
N ALA A 392 3.70 -7.62 23.10
CA ALA A 392 2.84 -7.93 24.22
C ALA A 392 1.34 -7.79 23.89
N GLU A 393 0.98 -6.83 23.03
CA GLU A 393 -0.40 -6.63 22.57
C GLU A 393 -0.82 -7.62 21.48
N THR A 394 0.04 -7.88 20.49
CA THR A 394 -0.35 -8.60 19.26
C THR A 394 0.06 -10.07 19.24
N GLY A 395 0.98 -10.48 20.12
CA GLY A 395 1.62 -11.80 20.08
C GLY A 395 2.43 -12.08 18.80
N THR A 396 2.63 -11.06 17.96
CA THR A 396 3.25 -11.19 16.64
C THR A 396 4.68 -10.65 16.67
N TYR A 397 5.63 -11.42 16.14
CA TYR A 397 7.07 -11.09 16.11
C TYR A 397 7.53 -10.55 14.74
N GLY A 398 6.63 -10.49 13.76
CA GLY A 398 6.90 -9.90 12.43
C GLY A 398 6.72 -8.39 12.44
N PHE A 399 7.68 -7.65 11.91
CA PHE A 399 7.65 -6.19 11.76
C PHE A 399 7.92 -5.76 10.32
N HIS A 400 7.12 -4.82 9.81
CA HIS A 400 7.43 -4.07 8.61
C HIS A 400 7.69 -2.62 9.02
N PHE A 401 8.93 -2.16 8.84
CA PHE A 401 9.28 -0.78 9.10
C PHE A 401 8.94 0.10 7.91
N VAL A 402 7.92 0.95 8.07
CA VAL A 402 7.22 1.70 7.00
C VAL A 402 7.85 3.06 6.68
N ASP A 403 9.15 3.21 6.91
CA ASP A 403 9.90 4.42 6.63
C ASP A 403 9.89 4.80 5.14
N GLU A 404 9.98 6.10 4.85
CA GLU A 404 10.28 6.61 3.50
C GLU A 404 11.65 6.13 3.00
N ALA A 405 12.63 6.15 3.91
CA ALA A 405 13.94 5.55 3.73
C ALA A 405 14.57 5.36 5.12
N ALA A 406 14.60 4.13 5.61
CA ALA A 406 15.16 3.81 6.92
C ALA A 406 16.67 4.13 6.97
N PRO A 407 17.14 5.01 7.87
CA PRO A 407 18.54 5.42 7.87
C PRO A 407 19.49 4.30 8.34
N PRO A 408 20.61 4.02 7.66
CA PRO A 408 21.51 2.91 8.02
C PRO A 408 22.05 2.98 9.45
N LYS A 409 22.29 4.20 9.97
CA LYS A 409 22.83 4.43 11.31
C LYS A 409 21.85 3.98 12.41
N ILE A 410 20.56 4.29 12.25
CA ILE A 410 19.56 3.90 13.25
C ILE A 410 19.20 2.42 13.10
N LEU A 411 19.21 1.86 11.88
CA LEU A 411 19.07 0.41 11.66
C LEU A 411 20.19 -0.39 12.36
N ARG A 412 21.44 0.09 12.29
CA ARG A 412 22.56 -0.50 13.05
C ARG A 412 22.27 -0.49 14.55
N ALA A 413 21.90 0.67 15.10
CA ALA A 413 21.62 0.82 16.52
C ALA A 413 20.44 -0.04 16.99
N LEU A 414 19.38 -0.13 16.19
CA LEU A 414 18.25 -1.01 16.41
C LEU A 414 18.68 -2.48 16.45
N ALA A 415 19.46 -2.93 15.46
CA ALA A 415 19.97 -4.30 15.40
C ALA A 415 20.84 -4.65 16.62
N GLU A 416 21.72 -3.73 17.04
CA GLU A 416 22.55 -3.89 18.24
C GLU A 416 21.71 -3.96 19.52
N GLU A 417 20.69 -3.11 19.66
CA GLU A 417 19.84 -3.07 20.85
C GLU A 417 18.93 -4.31 20.94
N LEU A 418 18.36 -4.78 19.82
CA LEU A 418 17.62 -6.05 19.75
C LEU A 418 18.48 -7.23 20.23
N LEU A 419 19.72 -7.32 19.73
CA LEU A 419 20.65 -8.38 20.11
C LEU A 419 21.10 -8.27 21.57
N LYS A 420 21.33 -7.06 22.07
CA LYS A 420 21.70 -6.79 23.46
C LYS A 420 20.58 -7.21 24.42
N ARG A 421 19.33 -6.88 24.11
CA ARG A 421 18.15 -7.25 24.92
C ARG A 421 17.65 -8.68 24.67
N LYS A 422 18.19 -9.37 23.65
CA LYS A 422 17.75 -10.71 23.21
C LYS A 422 16.28 -10.74 22.82
N ILE A 423 15.85 -9.71 22.09
CA ILE A 423 14.52 -9.61 21.50
C ILE A 423 14.63 -10.10 20.06
N PHE A 424 13.89 -11.16 19.75
CA PHE A 424 13.96 -11.84 18.46
C PHE A 424 12.72 -11.50 17.65
N ILE A 425 12.89 -10.70 16.60
CA ILE A 425 11.83 -10.34 15.66
C ILE A 425 12.27 -10.67 14.24
N THR A 426 11.30 -10.84 13.34
CA THR A 426 11.54 -10.93 11.90
C THR A 426 11.12 -9.63 11.27
N TRP A 427 11.98 -8.98 10.48
CA TRP A 427 11.64 -7.67 9.94
C TRP A 427 12.14 -7.39 8.53
N TRP A 428 11.46 -6.45 7.88
CA TRP A 428 11.84 -5.88 6.60
C TRP A 428 11.47 -4.39 6.53
N THR A 429 12.10 -3.64 5.61
CA THR A 429 11.95 -2.18 5.54
C THR A 429 12.31 -1.60 4.17
N ASN A 430 11.89 -0.35 3.94
CA ASN A 430 12.32 0.45 2.81
C ASN A 430 13.63 1.20 3.10
N ILE A 431 14.58 1.14 2.17
CA ILE A 431 15.87 1.80 2.25
C ILE A 431 16.20 2.55 0.96
N ARG A 432 17.27 3.33 1.00
CA ARG A 432 18.01 3.79 -0.17
C ARG A 432 19.29 2.97 -0.31
N PHE A 433 19.61 2.47 -1.51
CA PHE A 433 20.81 1.68 -1.79
C PHE A 433 22.11 2.52 -1.72
N GLU A 434 22.52 2.89 -0.51
CA GLU A 434 23.68 3.72 -0.25
C GLU A 434 24.91 2.94 0.23
N LYS A 435 26.10 3.51 0.01
CA LYS A 435 27.40 2.90 0.37
C LYS A 435 27.57 2.54 1.85
N THR A 436 26.75 3.07 2.74
CA THR A 436 26.83 2.80 4.19
C THR A 436 26.41 1.36 4.52
N PHE A 437 25.66 0.70 3.62
CA PHE A 437 25.34 -0.72 3.71
C PHE A 437 26.53 -1.57 3.26
N THR A 438 27.50 -1.73 4.16
CA THR A 438 28.65 -2.63 3.98
C THR A 438 28.27 -4.09 4.29
N PRO A 439 29.04 -5.09 3.83
CA PRO A 439 28.81 -6.50 4.16
C PRO A 439 28.66 -6.75 5.67
N GLU A 440 29.44 -6.07 6.51
CA GLU A 440 29.37 -6.21 7.97
C GLU A 440 28.06 -5.66 8.54
N LEU A 441 27.56 -4.54 7.98
CA LEU A 441 26.26 -4.02 8.38
C LEU A 441 25.15 -4.97 7.93
N CYS A 442 25.15 -5.44 6.68
CA CYS A 442 24.15 -6.38 6.20
C CYS A 442 24.10 -7.67 7.04
N ALA A 443 25.26 -8.22 7.40
CA ALA A 443 25.36 -9.38 8.28
C ALA A 443 24.81 -9.11 9.70
N LEU A 444 25.04 -7.91 10.25
CA LEU A 444 24.46 -7.49 11.52
C LEU A 444 22.94 -7.39 11.44
N LEU A 445 22.41 -6.77 10.38
CA LEU A 445 20.97 -6.67 10.16
C LEU A 445 20.33 -8.05 10.05
N ALA A 446 20.92 -8.96 9.28
CA ALA A 446 20.47 -10.34 9.16
C ALA A 446 20.44 -11.05 10.53
N LYS A 447 21.51 -10.89 11.33
CA LYS A 447 21.58 -11.46 12.68
C LYS A 447 20.49 -10.93 13.62
N SER A 448 20.05 -9.69 13.44
CA SER A 448 18.94 -9.09 14.20
C SER A 448 17.54 -9.49 13.70
N GLY A 449 17.47 -10.28 12.62
CA GLY A 449 16.22 -10.77 12.04
C GLY A 449 15.72 -10.03 10.80
N CYS A 450 16.57 -9.20 10.16
CA CYS A 450 16.25 -8.64 8.85
C CYS A 450 16.19 -9.76 7.82
N ILE A 451 15.05 -9.91 7.12
CA ILE A 451 14.89 -10.91 6.07
C ILE A 451 14.77 -10.29 4.68
N ALA A 452 14.45 -9.01 4.60
CA ALA A 452 14.32 -8.33 3.33
C ALA A 452 14.47 -6.81 3.44
N VAL A 453 14.87 -6.20 2.31
CA VAL A 453 14.86 -4.76 2.10
C VAL A 453 14.26 -4.44 0.75
N THR A 454 13.53 -3.34 0.69
CA THR A 454 13.00 -2.74 -0.53
C THR A 454 13.72 -1.42 -0.77
N GLY A 455 13.99 -1.06 -2.02
CA GLY A 455 14.64 0.21 -2.31
C GLY A 455 14.52 0.63 -3.75
N GLY A 456 14.50 1.94 -3.98
CA GLY A 456 14.46 2.50 -5.33
C GLY A 456 15.83 2.45 -6.00
N LEU A 457 15.94 1.65 -7.06
CA LEU A 457 16.98 1.79 -8.09
C LEU A 457 16.56 2.84 -9.12
N GLU A 458 15.25 2.99 -9.36
CA GLU A 458 14.66 3.91 -10.33
C GLU A 458 15.06 3.58 -11.77
N VAL A 459 16.05 4.27 -12.35
CA VAL A 459 16.55 4.01 -13.71
C VAL A 459 18.00 3.56 -13.64
N ALA A 460 18.40 2.60 -14.47
CA ALA A 460 19.77 2.15 -14.51
C ALA A 460 20.59 2.91 -15.57
N SER A 461 20.55 4.25 -15.48
CA SER A 461 21.38 5.18 -16.25
C SER A 461 21.97 6.22 -15.30
N ASP A 462 23.30 6.29 -15.20
CA ASP A 462 23.98 7.23 -14.29
C ASP A 462 23.61 8.70 -14.60
N ARG A 463 23.38 9.04 -15.87
CA ARG A 463 22.91 10.37 -16.29
C ARG A 463 21.53 10.70 -15.70
N LEU A 464 20.61 9.73 -15.72
CA LEU A 464 19.27 9.90 -15.19
C LEU A 464 19.27 9.88 -13.67
N LEU A 465 20.07 9.04 -13.03
CA LEU A 465 20.28 9.04 -11.57
C LEU A 465 20.82 10.38 -11.06
N GLU A 466 21.72 11.02 -11.81
CA GLU A 466 22.21 12.37 -11.53
C GLU A 466 21.09 13.41 -11.68
N LYS A 467 20.32 13.37 -12.79
CA LYS A 467 19.18 14.27 -13.02
C LYS A 467 18.10 14.11 -11.94
N MET A 468 17.87 12.88 -11.46
CA MET A 468 16.98 12.57 -10.35
C MET A 468 17.50 13.04 -8.99
N LYS A 469 18.79 13.36 -8.88
CA LYS A 469 19.51 13.57 -7.61
C LYS A 469 19.33 12.38 -6.66
N LYS A 470 19.36 11.15 -7.18
CA LYS A 470 19.26 9.94 -6.35
C LYS A 470 20.49 9.75 -5.49
N GLY A 471 21.66 10.23 -5.95
CA GLY A 471 22.94 10.20 -5.22
C GLY A 471 23.57 8.81 -5.09
N VAL A 472 23.25 7.91 -6.02
CA VAL A 472 23.78 6.55 -6.13
C VAL A 472 24.20 6.32 -7.58
N ASP A 473 25.11 5.38 -7.80
CA ASP A 473 25.50 4.90 -9.13
C ASP A 473 25.25 3.38 -9.24
N ILE A 474 25.20 2.86 -10.46
CA ILE A 474 24.88 1.44 -10.72
C ILE A 474 25.86 0.50 -10.03
N ALA A 475 27.15 0.85 -9.99
CA ALA A 475 28.17 0.01 -9.38
C ALA A 475 28.01 -0.07 -7.85
N GLN A 476 27.65 1.03 -7.21
CA GLN A 476 27.31 1.09 -5.79
C GLN A 476 26.07 0.24 -5.51
N VAL A 477 25.00 0.40 -6.29
CA VAL A 477 23.79 -0.38 -6.09
C VAL A 477 24.10 -1.88 -6.19
N ALA A 478 24.80 -2.31 -7.25
CA ALA A 478 25.20 -3.71 -7.41
C ALA A 478 25.95 -4.28 -6.19
N ARG A 479 26.92 -3.54 -5.64
CA ARG A 479 27.67 -3.99 -4.45
C ARG A 479 26.81 -4.05 -3.19
N VAL A 480 25.95 -3.06 -2.98
CA VAL A 480 25.07 -2.98 -1.81
C VAL A 480 24.03 -4.09 -1.84
N THR A 481 23.35 -4.28 -2.96
CA THR A 481 22.31 -5.30 -3.10
C THR A 481 22.91 -6.71 -3.02
N ASN A 482 24.08 -6.94 -3.63
CA ASN A 482 24.84 -8.17 -3.43
C ASN A 482 25.19 -8.41 -1.96
N SER A 483 25.60 -7.38 -1.20
CA SER A 483 25.92 -7.52 0.23
C SER A 483 24.72 -7.95 1.08
N PHE A 484 23.51 -7.48 0.72
CA PHE A 484 22.27 -7.97 1.33
C PHE A 484 22.01 -9.42 0.96
N SER A 485 22.08 -9.78 -0.32
CA SER A 485 21.81 -11.14 -0.78
C SER A 485 22.80 -12.17 -0.22
N GLU A 486 24.09 -11.84 -0.13
CA GLU A 486 25.11 -12.69 0.54
C GLU A 486 24.85 -12.86 2.05
N SER A 487 24.10 -11.94 2.66
CA SER A 487 23.65 -12.02 4.05
C SER A 487 22.30 -12.74 4.19
N ASN A 488 21.78 -13.35 3.12
CA ASN A 488 20.43 -13.94 3.03
C ASN A 488 19.29 -12.94 3.30
N ILE A 489 19.51 -11.67 2.99
CA ILE A 489 18.47 -10.64 3.00
C ILE A 489 17.97 -10.48 1.56
N MET A 490 16.68 -10.72 1.33
CA MET A 490 16.08 -10.53 0.01
C MET A 490 16.02 -9.05 -0.35
N VAL A 491 16.24 -8.74 -1.62
CA VAL A 491 16.22 -7.38 -2.15
C VAL A 491 15.12 -7.25 -3.19
N HIS A 492 14.23 -6.28 -2.96
CA HIS A 492 13.29 -5.79 -3.96
C HIS A 492 13.72 -4.43 -4.49
N ALA A 493 13.82 -4.30 -5.80
CA ALA A 493 14.13 -3.04 -6.47
C ALA A 493 12.88 -2.39 -7.07
N TYR A 494 12.55 -1.18 -6.61
CA TYR A 494 11.63 -0.33 -7.36
C TYR A 494 12.36 0.26 -8.57
N LEU A 495 11.77 0.02 -9.74
CA LEU A 495 12.26 0.46 -11.03
C LEU A 495 11.25 1.42 -11.64
N MET A 496 11.77 2.42 -12.33
CA MET A 496 11.02 3.46 -12.99
C MET A 496 11.55 3.59 -14.42
N TYR A 497 10.65 3.77 -15.38
CA TYR A 497 11.00 4.07 -16.76
C TYR A 497 10.11 5.20 -17.27
N GLY A 498 10.57 5.88 -18.32
CA GLY A 498 9.95 7.09 -18.84
C GLY A 498 10.19 8.33 -17.99
N PHE A 499 11.30 8.36 -17.22
CA PHE A 499 11.69 9.59 -16.56
C PHE A 499 12.05 10.66 -17.60
N PRO A 500 11.83 11.96 -17.34
CA PRO A 500 12.02 12.96 -18.37
C PRO A 500 13.42 12.98 -18.97
N THR A 501 13.46 13.04 -20.30
CA THR A 501 14.59 12.91 -21.22
C THR A 501 15.18 11.50 -21.32
N GLU A 502 14.53 10.47 -20.79
CA GLU A 502 14.98 9.08 -20.96
C GLU A 502 14.87 8.66 -22.43
N THR A 503 15.93 8.06 -22.96
CA THR A 503 16.02 7.63 -24.36
C THR A 503 15.68 6.15 -24.50
N ASP A 504 15.32 5.73 -25.73
CA ASP A 504 15.12 4.31 -26.08
C ASP A 504 16.30 3.44 -25.62
N GLN A 505 17.53 3.94 -25.83
CA GLN A 505 18.75 3.25 -25.45
C GLN A 505 18.83 3.05 -23.94
N GLU A 506 18.47 4.05 -23.13
CA GLU A 506 18.54 3.95 -21.66
C GLU A 506 17.48 3.01 -21.11
N THR A 507 16.30 2.95 -21.71
CA THR A 507 15.28 1.96 -21.35
C THR A 507 15.79 0.53 -21.62
N ILE A 508 16.37 0.26 -22.80
CA ILE A 508 16.93 -1.06 -23.13
C ILE A 508 18.16 -1.40 -22.26
N ASP A 509 19.08 -0.46 -22.08
CA ASP A 509 20.26 -0.64 -21.22
C ASP A 509 19.83 -0.87 -19.76
N SER A 510 18.73 -0.26 -19.31
CA SER A 510 18.20 -0.51 -17.98
C SER A 510 17.65 -1.92 -17.82
N LEU A 511 16.95 -2.44 -18.84
CA LEU A 511 16.52 -3.85 -18.84
C LEU A 511 17.72 -4.81 -18.78
N GLU A 512 18.79 -4.53 -19.53
CA GLU A 512 20.02 -5.33 -19.49
C GLU A 512 20.69 -5.31 -18.11
N ILE A 513 20.71 -4.16 -17.42
CA ILE A 513 21.22 -4.07 -16.04
C ILE A 513 20.37 -4.91 -15.10
N VAL A 514 19.04 -4.81 -15.19
CA VAL A 514 18.12 -5.61 -14.38
C VAL A 514 18.35 -7.10 -14.62
N ARG A 515 18.47 -7.53 -15.89
CA ARG A 515 18.82 -8.92 -16.25
C ARG A 515 20.11 -9.36 -15.57
N GLN A 516 21.17 -8.55 -15.64
CA GLN A 516 22.45 -8.88 -15.00
C GLN A 516 22.38 -8.86 -13.47
N LEU A 517 21.57 -8.00 -12.84
CA LEU A 517 21.38 -7.97 -11.38
C LEU A 517 20.70 -9.27 -10.90
N PHE A 518 19.66 -9.73 -11.58
CA PHE A 518 19.04 -11.03 -11.30
C PHE A 518 20.03 -12.17 -11.53
N GLN A 519 20.74 -12.18 -12.67
CA GLN A 519 21.70 -13.23 -13.01
C GLN A 519 22.85 -13.36 -12.00
N ASN A 520 23.26 -12.26 -11.35
CA ASN A 520 24.29 -12.26 -10.31
C ASN A 520 23.71 -12.32 -8.89
N ASN A 521 22.42 -12.69 -8.73
CA ASN A 521 21.73 -12.78 -7.44
C ASN A 521 21.84 -11.51 -6.57
N CYS A 522 21.95 -10.34 -7.21
CA CYS A 522 21.98 -9.06 -6.51
C CYS A 522 20.58 -8.65 -6.05
N ILE A 523 19.52 -9.07 -6.77
CA ILE A 523 18.12 -8.79 -6.44
C ILE A 523 17.29 -10.06 -6.59
N GLN A 524 16.26 -10.20 -5.75
CA GLN A 524 15.33 -11.34 -5.76
C GLN A 524 13.97 -10.94 -6.33
N SER A 525 13.71 -9.64 -6.40
CA SER A 525 12.50 -9.10 -7.00
C SER A 525 12.72 -7.67 -7.48
N ALA A 526 11.91 -7.25 -8.45
CA ALA A 526 11.80 -5.87 -8.87
C ALA A 526 10.40 -5.59 -9.43
N PHE A 527 10.08 -4.32 -9.60
CA PHE A 527 8.82 -3.89 -10.21
C PHE A 527 9.02 -2.62 -11.05
N TRP A 528 8.54 -2.62 -12.29
CA TRP A 528 8.57 -1.47 -13.20
C TRP A 528 7.31 -0.61 -13.07
N HIS A 529 7.48 0.66 -12.73
CA HIS A 529 6.44 1.68 -12.87
C HIS A 529 6.79 2.67 -13.98
N LEU A 530 5.80 3.00 -14.82
CA LEU A 530 5.92 4.14 -15.73
C LEU A 530 5.93 5.42 -14.87
N PHE A 531 6.88 6.31 -15.11
CA PHE A 531 6.98 7.57 -14.39
C PHE A 531 5.72 8.43 -14.56
N THR A 532 5.22 8.93 -13.44
CA THR A 532 4.17 9.94 -13.38
C THR A 532 4.71 11.19 -12.70
N THR A 533 4.46 12.36 -13.29
CA THR A 533 4.79 13.64 -12.67
C THR A 533 3.73 13.99 -11.64
N THR A 534 4.12 14.23 -10.39
CA THR A 534 3.21 14.73 -9.34
C THR A 534 3.31 16.24 -9.20
N VAL A 535 2.25 16.92 -8.76
CA VAL A 535 2.22 18.38 -8.57
C VAL A 535 3.11 18.87 -7.40
N HIS A 536 3.47 17.97 -6.48
CA HIS A 536 4.22 18.31 -5.26
C HIS A 536 5.74 18.14 -5.41
N SER A 537 6.16 17.27 -6.34
CA SER A 537 7.56 17.00 -6.64
C SER A 537 8.29 18.22 -7.22
N PRO A 538 9.63 18.32 -7.06
CA PRO A 538 10.44 19.35 -7.71
C PRO A 538 10.22 19.43 -9.22
N ILE A 539 10.01 18.29 -9.88
CA ILE A 539 9.75 18.23 -11.32
C ILE A 539 8.36 18.75 -11.70
N GLY A 540 7.30 18.46 -10.93
CA GLY A 540 5.99 19.06 -11.18
C GLY A 540 5.93 20.56 -10.89
N LYS A 541 6.73 21.04 -9.93
CA LYS A 541 6.83 22.47 -9.61
C LYS A 541 7.63 23.27 -10.64
N ASN A 542 8.67 22.67 -11.22
CA ASN A 542 9.56 23.32 -12.19
C ASN A 542 9.74 22.45 -13.45
N PRO A 543 8.68 22.20 -14.23
CA PRO A 543 8.71 21.25 -15.35
C PRO A 543 9.70 21.65 -16.46
N ASP A 544 9.89 22.95 -16.68
CA ASP A 544 10.82 23.48 -17.69
C ASP A 544 12.28 23.06 -17.41
N ASP A 545 12.69 22.97 -16.15
CA ASP A 545 14.05 22.54 -15.74
C ASP A 545 14.33 21.09 -16.14
N PHE A 546 13.27 20.30 -16.38
CA PHE A 546 13.37 18.89 -16.75
C PHE A 546 13.04 18.63 -18.22
N GLY A 547 12.68 19.66 -18.98
CA GLY A 547 12.37 19.57 -20.41
C GLY A 547 10.97 19.04 -20.73
N ILE A 548 10.04 19.09 -19.76
CA ILE A 548 8.66 18.61 -19.95
C ILE A 548 7.66 19.76 -19.95
N LYS A 549 6.52 19.53 -20.59
CA LYS A 549 5.40 20.46 -20.57
C LYS A 549 4.17 19.79 -19.96
N ILE A 550 3.64 20.36 -18.88
CA ILE A 550 2.39 19.91 -18.27
C ILE A 550 1.21 20.26 -19.18
N ILE A 551 0.35 19.27 -19.46
CA ILE A 551 -0.83 19.40 -20.33
C ILE A 551 -2.16 19.15 -19.60
N GLY A 552 -2.12 18.65 -18.36
CA GLY A 552 -3.31 18.45 -17.54
C GLY A 552 -3.03 17.54 -16.34
N PRO A 553 -4.07 17.04 -15.66
CA PRO A 553 -5.43 17.57 -15.69
C PRO A 553 -5.48 19.01 -15.14
N LYS A 554 -6.47 19.80 -15.55
CA LYS A 554 -6.71 21.12 -14.95
C LYS A 554 -7.45 20.95 -13.63
N PHE A 555 -6.97 21.56 -12.56
CA PHE A 555 -7.65 21.55 -11.27
C PHE A 555 -9.05 22.19 -11.38
N LYS A 556 -10.07 21.49 -10.85
CA LYS A 556 -11.46 21.96 -10.83
C LYS A 556 -12.02 22.05 -9.40
N GLY A 557 -11.14 22.14 -8.40
CA GLY A 557 -11.51 22.46 -7.03
C GLY A 557 -11.53 21.30 -6.03
N PHE A 558 -11.30 20.06 -6.46
CA PHE A 558 -11.36 18.89 -5.56
C PHE A 558 -10.00 18.23 -5.28
N ALA A 559 -9.55 17.30 -6.14
CA ALA A 559 -8.33 16.53 -5.94
C ALA A 559 -7.29 16.82 -7.03
N GLN A 560 -6.01 16.92 -6.66
CA GLN A 560 -4.90 17.06 -7.61
C GLN A 560 -3.62 16.44 -7.06
N ASN A 561 -3.08 15.48 -7.78
CA ASN A 561 -1.77 14.91 -7.49
C ASN A 561 -1.00 14.69 -8.80
N ASP A 562 -1.46 13.74 -9.61
CA ASP A 562 -0.81 13.40 -10.88
C ASP A 562 -1.04 14.46 -11.97
N LEU A 563 0.02 14.70 -12.75
CA LEU A 563 0.08 15.62 -13.88
C LEU A 563 0.46 14.87 -15.16
N TYR A 564 -0.36 15.05 -16.19
CA TYR A 564 -0.05 14.67 -17.56
C TYR A 564 0.98 15.63 -18.14
N HIS A 565 2.01 15.07 -18.76
CA HIS A 565 3.08 15.85 -19.36
C HIS A 565 3.42 15.32 -20.76
N ILE A 566 4.03 16.18 -21.55
CA ILE A 566 4.70 15.83 -22.80
C ILE A 566 6.19 16.01 -22.58
N ASP A 567 6.96 15.00 -22.96
CA ASP A 567 8.40 15.06 -23.06
C ASP A 567 8.81 14.97 -24.53
N SER A 568 9.26 16.09 -25.10
CA SER A 568 9.67 16.15 -26.50
C SER A 568 11.06 15.53 -26.78
N LEU A 569 11.82 15.26 -25.72
CA LEU A 569 13.18 14.72 -25.81
C LEU A 569 13.25 13.24 -25.41
N GLY A 570 12.21 12.75 -24.73
CA GLY A 570 12.06 11.36 -24.31
C GLY A 570 11.53 10.45 -25.43
N ALA A 571 11.60 9.14 -25.20
CA ALA A 571 11.01 8.15 -26.08
C ALA A 571 9.49 8.02 -25.87
N ASP A 572 8.82 7.30 -26.77
CA ASP A 572 7.46 6.82 -26.50
C ASP A 572 7.52 5.62 -25.55
N HIS A 573 7.66 5.90 -24.26
CA HIS A 573 7.92 4.86 -23.25
C HIS A 573 6.75 3.88 -23.08
N LYS A 574 5.53 4.25 -23.46
CA LYS A 574 4.36 3.37 -23.30
C LYS A 574 4.50 2.08 -24.11
N GLN A 575 5.14 2.13 -25.27
CA GLN A 575 5.38 0.94 -26.11
C GLN A 575 6.31 -0.09 -25.44
N TYR A 576 7.14 0.31 -24.47
CA TYR A 576 8.08 -0.60 -23.78
C TYR A 576 7.44 -1.39 -22.63
N THR A 577 6.27 -0.96 -22.14
CA THR A 577 5.62 -1.51 -20.94
C THR A 577 5.49 -3.02 -20.98
N GLU A 578 4.93 -3.57 -22.06
CA GLU A 578 4.63 -4.99 -22.19
C GLU A 578 5.92 -5.83 -22.20
N GLY A 579 6.92 -5.42 -23.01
CA GLY A 579 8.20 -6.13 -23.09
C GLY A 579 9.01 -6.07 -21.80
N LEU A 580 9.04 -4.91 -21.12
CA LEU A 580 9.69 -4.77 -19.82
C LEU A 580 9.06 -5.70 -18.76
N ASN A 581 7.73 -5.75 -18.72
CA ASN A 581 7.00 -6.60 -17.77
C ASN A 581 7.18 -8.09 -18.09
N LEU A 582 7.14 -8.48 -19.37
CA LEU A 582 7.34 -9.86 -19.80
C LEU A 582 8.75 -10.36 -19.46
N ALA A 583 9.78 -9.56 -19.76
CA ALA A 583 11.16 -9.88 -19.43
C ALA A 583 11.35 -10.00 -17.91
N LEU A 584 10.85 -9.02 -17.15
CA LEU A 584 10.93 -9.02 -15.69
C LEU A 584 10.21 -10.24 -15.07
N HIS A 585 9.03 -10.61 -15.57
CA HIS A 585 8.31 -11.80 -15.13
C HIS A 585 9.16 -13.07 -15.30
N ASN A 586 9.89 -13.20 -16.40
CA ASN A 586 10.80 -14.32 -16.61
C ASN A 586 12.00 -14.27 -15.64
N TYR A 587 12.61 -13.10 -15.45
CA TYR A 587 13.75 -12.94 -14.54
C TYR A 587 13.39 -13.24 -13.08
N LEU A 588 12.18 -12.85 -12.65
CA LEU A 588 11.63 -13.18 -11.34
C LEU A 588 11.51 -14.69 -11.07
N ASN A 589 11.39 -15.48 -12.14
CA ASN A 589 11.31 -16.94 -12.11
C ASN A 589 12.67 -17.62 -12.44
N GLY A 590 13.75 -16.84 -12.58
CA GLY A 590 15.08 -17.37 -12.91
C GLY A 590 15.22 -17.84 -14.36
N LEU A 591 14.33 -17.41 -15.25
CA LEU A 591 14.27 -17.80 -16.65
C LEU A 591 14.64 -16.62 -17.57
N GLY A 592 14.85 -16.91 -18.86
CA GLY A 592 14.98 -15.86 -19.88
C GLY A 592 16.31 -15.10 -19.91
N PHE A 593 17.31 -15.46 -19.11
CA PHE A 593 18.60 -14.74 -19.09
C PHE A 593 19.42 -14.84 -20.38
N GLU A 594 19.17 -15.88 -21.19
CA GLU A 594 19.83 -16.13 -22.47
C GLU A 594 19.01 -15.65 -23.68
N VAL A 595 17.77 -15.19 -23.45
CA VAL A 595 16.88 -14.65 -24.50
C VAL A 595 17.42 -13.29 -24.96
N ASP A 596 17.48 -13.07 -26.27
CA ASP A 596 17.93 -11.78 -26.80
C ASP A 596 16.94 -10.68 -26.38
N LEU A 597 17.44 -9.48 -26.07
CA LEU A 597 16.58 -8.39 -25.64
C LEU A 597 15.51 -8.06 -26.68
N GLN A 598 15.80 -8.25 -27.97
CA GLN A 598 14.86 -8.02 -29.06
C GLN A 598 13.63 -8.93 -28.98
N ASP A 599 13.75 -10.14 -28.44
CA ASP A 599 12.66 -11.12 -28.42
C ASP A 599 11.59 -10.80 -27.36
N TRP A 600 11.85 -9.84 -26.47
CA TRP A 600 10.85 -9.33 -25.51
C TRP A 600 9.94 -8.26 -26.09
N PHE A 601 10.26 -7.71 -27.26
CA PHE A 601 9.52 -6.60 -27.86
C PHE A 601 9.03 -6.98 -29.26
N ASP A 602 7.79 -6.61 -29.58
CA ASP A 602 7.15 -6.84 -30.88
C ASP A 602 7.56 -5.80 -31.95
N PHE A 603 8.31 -4.78 -31.55
CA PHE A 603 8.92 -3.77 -32.41
C PHE A 603 10.45 -3.85 -32.39
N LYS A 604 11.09 -3.29 -33.40
CA LYS A 604 12.55 -3.28 -33.50
C LYS A 604 13.16 -2.37 -32.44
N ILE A 605 13.99 -2.92 -31.56
CA ILE A 605 14.71 -2.17 -30.53
C ILE A 605 16.13 -1.79 -30.97
N THR A 606 16.74 -0.86 -30.24
CA THR A 606 18.18 -0.59 -30.37
C THR A 606 18.97 -1.63 -29.55
N PRO A 607 20.06 -2.21 -30.07
CA PRO A 607 20.89 -3.13 -29.28
C PRO A 607 21.47 -2.45 -28.03
N THR A 608 21.60 -3.20 -26.94
CA THR A 608 22.26 -2.67 -25.73
C THR A 608 23.71 -2.30 -26.00
N LYS A 609 24.18 -1.22 -25.38
CA LYS A 609 25.59 -0.78 -25.42
C LYS A 609 26.41 -1.32 -24.25
N LEU A 610 25.77 -2.00 -23.31
CA LEU A 610 26.41 -2.43 -22.08
C LEU A 610 27.24 -3.72 -22.27
N PRO A 611 28.39 -3.84 -21.58
CA PRO A 611 29.13 -5.09 -21.54
C PRO A 611 28.31 -6.22 -20.89
N LYS A 612 28.35 -7.43 -21.46
CA LYS A 612 27.64 -8.63 -20.94
C LYS A 612 27.96 -9.02 -19.49
N LYS A 613 29.06 -8.52 -18.92
CA LYS A 613 29.54 -8.83 -17.56
C LYS A 613 29.77 -7.56 -16.74
N LEU A 614 29.00 -6.51 -17.01
CA LEU A 614 29.13 -5.22 -16.34
C LEU A 614 28.93 -5.35 -14.83
N ILE A 615 27.80 -5.92 -14.38
CA ILE A 615 27.50 -6.11 -12.96
C ILE A 615 28.53 -7.00 -12.29
N ALA A 616 28.86 -8.15 -12.89
CA ALA A 616 29.90 -9.05 -12.38
C ALA A 616 31.27 -8.36 -12.25
N SER A 617 31.58 -7.35 -13.07
CA SER A 617 32.82 -6.57 -12.95
C SER A 617 32.84 -5.63 -11.74
N PHE A 618 31.66 -5.15 -11.30
CA PHE A 618 31.52 -4.31 -10.11
C PHE A 618 31.63 -5.08 -8.81
N LEU A 619 31.35 -6.40 -8.83
CA LEU A 619 31.39 -7.28 -7.66
C LEU A 619 32.80 -7.83 -7.37
N LYS A 620 33.74 -7.75 -8.32
CA LYS A 620 35.11 -8.28 -8.18
C LYS A 620 36.10 -7.33 -7.48
N LYS A 621 35.65 -6.14 -7.10
CA LYS A 621 36.43 -5.11 -6.41
C LYS A 621 35.91 -4.96 -5.00
#